data_AF-A0A0P6SKU9-F1
#
_entry.id   AF-A0A0P6SKU9-F1
#
_cell.length_a   1.000
_cell.length_b   1.000
_cell.length_c   1.000
_cell.angle_alpha   90.00
_cell.angle_beta   90.00
_cell.angle_gamma   90.00
#
_symmetry.space_group_name_H-M   'P 1'
#
loop_
_entity.id
_entity.type
_entity.pdbx_description
1 polymer ?
#
loop_
_entity_poly.entity_id
_entity_poly.type
_entity_poly.pdbx_seq_one_letter_code
_entity_poly.pdbx_strand_id
1 'polypeptide(L)'
;MPEIKVTFSDGSIVIFHEEQSFQSVVKSNDAMSLSKIYSLWNHVHDGLVPSFLELIANSQFFFDLENPGTYFSSNAIVKIEVI
;
A
#
# COMPACT_ATOMS: atom_id res chain seq x y z
N MET A 1 7.78 16.11 -0.83
CA MET A 1 7.68 14.74 -1.37
C MET A 1 6.20 14.49 -1.53
N PRO A 2 5.72 13.98 -2.68
CA PRO A 2 4.33 13.58 -2.82
C PRO A 2 3.94 12.62 -1.69
N GLU A 3 2.75 12.79 -1.16
CA GLU A 3 2.22 12.00 -0.06
C GLU A 3 0.77 11.63 -0.35
N ILE A 4 0.34 10.50 0.21
CA ILE A 4 -1.05 10.09 0.26
C ILE A 4 -1.44 9.75 1.69
N LYS A 5 -2.64 10.18 2.06
CA LYS A 5 -3.25 9.84 3.33
C LYS A 5 -4.25 8.71 3.11
N VAL A 6 -4.05 7.60 3.79
CA VAL A 6 -4.88 6.40 3.69
C VAL A 6 -5.65 6.22 4.99
N THR A 7 -6.97 6.09 4.87
CA THR A 7 -7.86 5.81 6.01
C THR A 7 -8.32 4.37 5.95
N PHE A 8 -8.19 3.65 7.06
CA PHE A 8 -8.63 2.28 7.23
C PHE A 8 -10.03 2.20 7.88
N SER A 9 -10.68 1.05 7.77
CA SER A 9 -12.04 0.81 8.26
C SER A 9 -12.17 0.89 9.79
N ASP A 10 -11.07 0.78 10.52
CA ASP A 10 -11.01 0.99 11.97
C ASP A 10 -10.87 2.48 12.35
N GLY A 11 -10.82 3.37 11.36
CA GLY A 11 -10.63 4.81 11.53
C GLY A 11 -9.18 5.24 11.67
N SER A 12 -8.23 4.30 11.69
CA SER A 12 -6.80 4.63 11.69
C SER A 12 -6.40 5.29 10.37
N ILE A 13 -5.38 6.15 10.45
CA ILE A 13 -4.87 6.92 9.33
C ILE A 13 -3.37 6.70 9.25
N VAL A 14 -2.88 6.42 8.04
CA VAL A 14 -1.46 6.30 7.75
C VAL A 14 -1.14 7.21 6.56
N ILE A 15 0.01 7.87 6.65
CA ILE A 15 0.55 8.67 5.54
C ILE A 15 1.66 7.84 4.90
N PHE A 16 1.56 7.66 3.58
CA PHE A 16 2.61 7.07 2.77
C PHE A 16 3.20 8.13 1.85
N HIS A 17 4.47 8.00 1.52
CA HIS A 17 5.21 8.97 0.71
C HIS A 17 5.91 8.30 -0.47
N GLU A 18 6.33 9.12 -1.43
CA GLU A 18 7.14 8.66 -2.56
C GLU A 18 8.41 7.94 -2.07
N GLU A 19 8.94 7.04 -2.89
CA GLU A 19 10.15 6.24 -2.61
C GLU A 19 9.97 5.10 -1.58
N GLN A 20 8.87 5.05 -0.83
CA GLN A 20 8.54 3.87 -0.02
C GLN A 20 8.31 2.65 -0.90
N SER A 21 8.77 1.50 -0.42
CA SER A 21 8.60 0.22 -1.09
C SER A 21 7.93 -0.78 -0.17
N PHE A 22 6.95 -1.49 -0.72
CA PHE A 22 6.07 -2.38 0.02
C PHE A 22 6.20 -3.80 -0.50
N GLN A 23 6.33 -4.74 0.42
CA GLN A 23 6.23 -6.15 0.12
C GLN A 23 4.76 -6.57 0.12
N SER A 24 4.27 -7.08 -1.02
CA SER A 24 2.93 -7.65 -1.09
C SER A 24 2.88 -9.06 -0.52
N VAL A 25 1.72 -9.40 0.04
CA VAL A 25 1.34 -10.72 0.53
C VAL A 25 0.06 -11.15 -0.19
N VAL A 26 0.10 -12.33 -0.80
CA VAL A 26 -1.00 -12.93 -1.56
C VAL A 26 -1.22 -14.37 -1.14
N LYS A 27 -2.43 -14.86 -1.32
CA LYS A 27 -2.76 -16.27 -1.17
C LYS A 27 -2.23 -17.03 -2.37
N SER A 28 -1.43 -18.05 -2.11
CA SER A 28 -0.92 -19.00 -3.09
C SER A 28 -1.30 -20.40 -2.62
N ASN A 29 -2.22 -21.06 -3.34
CA ASN A 29 -2.87 -22.30 -2.92
C ASN A 29 -3.51 -22.15 -1.53
N ASP A 30 -3.07 -22.98 -0.57
CA ASP A 30 -3.58 -23.01 0.81
C ASP A 30 -2.73 -22.19 1.80
N ALA A 31 -1.76 -21.42 1.31
CA ALA A 31 -0.87 -20.61 2.14
C ALA A 31 -0.88 -19.13 1.75
N MET A 32 -0.53 -18.26 2.69
CA MET A 32 -0.17 -16.88 2.41
C MET A 32 1.33 -16.82 2.08
N SER A 33 1.71 -16.05 1.07
CA SER A 33 3.10 -15.96 0.62
C SER A 33 3.46 -14.52 0.24
N LEU A 34 4.74 -14.18 0.40
CA LEU A 34 5.30 -12.96 -0.13
C LEU A 34 5.31 -13.03 -1.67
N SER A 35 4.96 -11.92 -2.31
CA SER A 35 4.92 -11.81 -3.77
C SER A 35 5.82 -10.66 -4.24
N LYS A 36 5.34 -9.80 -5.13
CA LYS A 36 6.08 -8.69 -5.73
C LYS A 36 6.30 -7.55 -4.73
N ILE A 37 7.43 -6.86 -4.87
CA ILE A 37 7.68 -5.57 -4.22
C ILE A 37 7.13 -4.45 -5.13
N TYR A 38 6.40 -3.51 -4.53
CA TYR A 38 5.87 -2.33 -5.21
C TYR A 38 6.49 -1.08 -4.60
N SER A 39 6.97 -0.17 -5.43
CA SER A 39 7.44 1.15 -4.99
C SER A 39 6.39 2.20 -5.31
N LEU A 40 6.21 3.18 -4.42
CA LEU A 40 5.37 4.33 -4.69
C LEU A 40 6.12 5.30 -5.60
N TRP A 41 5.66 5.37 -6.84
CA TRP A 41 6.15 6.28 -7.86
C TRP A 41 5.14 7.41 -8.07
N ASN A 42 5.64 8.61 -8.34
CA ASN A 42 4.83 9.78 -8.64
C ASN A 42 4.40 9.80 -10.10
N HIS A 43 3.08 9.71 -10.33
CA HIS A 43 2.48 9.99 -11.63
C HIS A 43 2.42 11.51 -11.87
N VAL A 44 2.69 11.93 -13.10
CA VAL A 44 2.73 13.36 -13.48
C VAL A 44 1.41 14.11 -13.24
N HIS A 45 0.27 13.41 -13.20
CA HIS A 45 -1.05 14.03 -13.01
C HIS A 45 -1.75 13.62 -11.72
N ASP A 46 -1.46 12.44 -11.18
CA ASP A 46 -2.30 11.80 -10.15
C ASP A 46 -1.53 11.51 -8.84
N GLY A 47 -0.32 12.04 -8.71
CA GLY A 47 0.51 11.82 -7.54
C GLY A 47 0.85 10.33 -7.37
N LEU A 48 0.78 9.84 -6.13
CA LEU A 48 1.06 8.44 -5.79
C LEU A 48 -0.15 7.51 -5.93
N VAL A 49 -1.34 8.04 -6.25
CA VAL A 49 -2.57 7.23 -6.24
C VAL A 49 -2.48 6.04 -7.19
N PRO A 50 -1.98 6.17 -8.45
CA PRO A 50 -1.90 5.02 -9.35
C PRO A 50 -0.98 3.91 -8.81
N SER A 51 0.21 4.26 -8.33
CA SER A 51 1.17 3.28 -7.81
C SER A 51 0.68 2.59 -6.54
N PHE A 52 -0.01 3.32 -5.66
CA PHE A 52 -0.64 2.75 -4.48
C PHE A 52 -1.83 1.84 -4.84
N LEU A 53 -2.65 2.23 -5.82
CA LEU A 53 -3.75 1.39 -6.31
C LEU A 53 -3.24 0.09 -6.95
N GLU A 54 -2.13 0.13 -7.70
CA GLU A 54 -1.47 -1.07 -8.23
C GLU A 54 -1.06 -2.04 -7.10
N LEU A 55 -0.44 -1.53 -6.03
CA LEU A 55 -0.06 -2.32 -4.87
C LEU A 55 -1.28 -3.04 -4.26
N ILE A 56 -2.34 -2.30 -3.94
CA ILE A 56 -3.48 -2.87 -3.20
C ILE A 56 -4.37 -3.74 -4.09
N ALA A 57 -4.44 -3.48 -5.39
CA ALA A 57 -5.16 -4.33 -6.34
C ALA A 57 -4.51 -5.71 -6.51
N ASN A 58 -3.20 -5.81 -6.27
CA ASN A 58 -2.42 -7.03 -6.44
C ASN A 58 -1.97 -7.66 -5.12
N SER A 59 -2.52 -7.24 -3.98
CA SER A 59 -2.14 -7.73 -2.66
C SER A 59 -3.35 -7.89 -1.74
N GLN A 60 -3.34 -8.91 -0.87
CA GLN A 60 -4.33 -9.02 0.21
C GLN A 60 -3.87 -8.31 1.47
N PHE A 61 -2.57 -8.41 1.74
CA PHE A 61 -1.88 -7.61 2.73
C PHE A 61 -0.58 -7.06 2.13
N PHE A 62 -0.05 -6.02 2.75
CA PHE A 62 1.26 -5.48 2.40
C PHE A 62 1.91 -4.86 3.63
N PHE A 63 3.23 -4.72 3.61
CA PHE A 63 3.98 -4.04 4.66
C PHE A 63 5.11 -3.21 4.06
N ASP A 64 5.49 -2.15 4.77
CA ASP A 64 6.63 -1.31 4.43
C ASP A 64 7.93 -2.08 4.65
N LEU A 65 8.80 -2.14 3.63
CA LEU A 65 10.09 -2.82 3.72
C LEU A 65 11.02 -2.20 4.76
N GLU A 66 10.89 -0.90 5.06
CA GLU A 66 11.68 -0.24 6.10
C GLU A 66 11.17 -0.59 7.51
N ASN A 67 9.87 -0.92 7.62
CA ASN A 67 9.19 -1.20 8.89
C ASN A 67 8.36 -2.50 8.81
N PRO A 68 9.00 -3.68 8.68
CA PRO A 68 8.30 -4.95 8.40
C PRO A 68 7.48 -5.52 9.57
N GLY A 69 7.28 -4.74 10.64
CA GLY A 69 6.51 -5.13 11.82
C GLY A 69 4.99 -4.91 11.68
N THR A 70 4.55 -4.12 10.69
CA THR A 70 3.14 -3.74 10.53
C THR A 70 2.61 -4.14 9.16
N TYR A 71 1.57 -4.97 9.16
CA TYR A 71 0.91 -5.43 7.93
C TYR A 71 -0.44 -4.73 7.78
N PHE A 72 -0.65 -4.11 6.63
CA PHE A 72 -1.90 -3.47 6.25
C PHE A 72 -2.73 -4.42 5.40
N SER A 73 -4.04 -4.49 5.65
CA SER A 73 -4.96 -5.22 4.78
C SER A 73 -5.46 -4.30 3.66
N SER A 74 -5.33 -4.73 2.41
CA SER A 74 -5.84 -3.98 1.25
C SER A 74 -7.34 -3.74 1.34
N ASN A 75 -8.09 -4.74 1.83
CA ASN A 75 -9.54 -4.68 1.95
C ASN A 75 -10.04 -3.80 3.10
N ALA A 76 -9.15 -3.39 4.02
CA ALA A 76 -9.50 -2.49 5.12
C ALA A 76 -9.38 -1.02 4.72
N ILE A 77 -8.82 -0.70 3.54
CA ILE A 77 -8.68 0.68 3.08
C ILE A 77 -10.03 1.19 2.58
N VAL A 78 -10.50 2.29 3.15
CA VAL A 78 -11.81 2.88 2.80
C VAL A 78 -11.70 4.24 2.11
N LYS A 79 -10.54 4.91 2.19
CA LYS A 79 -10.31 6.22 1.58
C LYS A 79 -8.83 6.46 1.33
N ILE A 80 -8.54 7.09 0.19
CA ILE A 80 -7.21 7.58 -0.20
C ILE A 80 -7.35 9.07 -0.55
N GLU A 81 -6.52 9.92 0.03
CA GLU A 81 -6.49 11.37 -0.22
C GLU A 81 -5.10 11.78 -0.68
N VAL A 82 -5.02 12.57 -1.75
CA VAL A 82 -3.78 13.28 -2.13
C VAL A 82 -3.64 14.50 -1.21
N ILE A 83 -2.47 14.69 -0.62
CA ILE A 83 -2.18 15.80 0.31
C ILE A 83 -0.90 16.54 -0.05
#